data_AF-A0A6L6QGE0-F1
#
_entry.id   AF-A0A6L6QGE0-F1
#
_cell.length_a   1.000
_cell.length_b   1.000
_cell.length_c   1.000
_cell.angle_alpha   90.00
_cell.angle_beta   90.00
_cell.angle_gamma   90.00
#
_symmetry.space_group_name_H-M   'P 1'
#
loop_
_entity.id
_entity.type
_entity.pdbx_description
1 polymer ?
#
loop_
_entity_poly.entity_id
_entity_poly.type
_entity_poly.pdbx_seq_one_letter_code
_entity_poly.pdbx_strand_id
1 'polypeptide(L)'
;MNRYFTRIKLAACTLAGAAAMLAAPAHADVASFDSLAPMVYNHGEQFHDGGLTFTSRISAYVQSLGVVDGLGGEILSGSNPNSCGAVIDCPSGNSSMYYAGWNDGSLDVTRPGGLYSLHSLRFSFFAPVGGQPDGSYGQLVLNAITADGSSVQRRADFAGQDADGHFMFSTWNLDGDFAGLQLRSMNISACLFDGLGGCFNMADWAPYAAQFAIDDLDVAVPLPGTAPLLLLGLAGLAATRRRRAPRA
;
A
#
# COMPACT_ATOMS: atom_id res chain seq x y z
N MET A 1 -16.76 -18.80 -74.62
CA MET A 1 -15.83 -17.73 -74.15
C MET A 1 -16.46 -17.07 -72.94
N ASN A 2 -16.27 -17.60 -71.73
CA ASN A 2 -15.25 -17.21 -70.74
C ASN A 2 -15.20 -15.70 -70.43
N ARG A 3 -15.65 -15.28 -69.23
CA ARG A 3 -14.79 -14.67 -68.19
C ARG A 3 -15.57 -14.36 -66.90
N TYR A 4 -15.19 -15.08 -65.85
CA TYR A 4 -15.37 -14.74 -64.45
C TYR A 4 -14.36 -13.65 -64.01
N PHE A 5 -14.62 -13.08 -62.83
CA PHE A 5 -13.74 -12.33 -61.90
C PHE A 5 -13.62 -10.82 -62.04
N THR A 6 -14.04 -10.10 -60.99
CA THR A 6 -13.22 -9.27 -60.06
C THR A 6 -14.16 -8.34 -59.26
N ARG A 7 -14.00 -7.99 -57.98
CA ARG A 7 -13.14 -8.38 -56.87
C ARG A 7 -13.78 -7.79 -55.60
N ILE A 8 -13.92 -8.61 -54.57
CA ILE A 8 -14.22 -8.22 -53.19
C ILE A 8 -12.98 -7.53 -52.61
N LYS A 9 -13.06 -6.24 -52.24
CA LYS A 9 -12.05 -5.56 -51.41
C LYS A 9 -12.71 -4.47 -50.56
N LEU A 10 -13.29 -4.84 -49.43
CA LEU A 10 -13.67 -3.88 -48.38
C LEU A 10 -13.90 -4.63 -47.05
N ALA A 11 -12.82 -5.13 -46.42
CA ALA A 11 -12.93 -5.74 -45.08
C ALA A 11 -11.59 -5.85 -44.33
N ALA A 12 -10.68 -4.89 -44.46
CA ALA A 12 -9.34 -4.98 -43.83
C ALA A 12 -9.00 -3.87 -42.83
N CYS A 13 -9.90 -2.92 -42.54
CA CYS A 13 -9.57 -1.78 -41.66
C CYS A 13 -10.14 -1.82 -40.23
N THR A 14 -10.88 -2.86 -39.82
CA THR A 14 -11.52 -2.87 -38.48
C THR A 14 -10.81 -3.72 -37.40
N LEU A 15 -9.74 -4.45 -37.73
CA LEU A 15 -9.05 -5.34 -36.78
C LEU A 15 -7.89 -4.70 -36.01
N ALA A 16 -7.38 -3.53 -36.44
CA ALA A 16 -6.27 -2.86 -35.75
C ALA A 16 -6.70 -2.07 -34.50
N GLY A 17 -7.99 -1.71 -34.37
CA GLY A 17 -8.50 -0.93 -33.23
C GLY A 17 -8.80 -1.75 -31.96
N ALA A 18 -8.97 -3.07 -32.08
CA ALA A 18 -9.39 -3.92 -30.95
C ALA A 18 -8.21 -4.42 -30.10
N ALA A 19 -6.98 -4.44 -30.63
CA ALA A 19 -5.81 -4.92 -29.89
C ALA A 19 -5.29 -3.90 -28.86
N ALA A 20 -5.54 -2.61 -29.07
CA ALA A 20 -5.11 -1.54 -28.16
C ALA A 20 -5.95 -1.43 -26.87
N MET A 21 -7.11 -2.07 -26.79
CA MET A 21 -7.96 -2.09 -25.58
C MET A 21 -7.73 -3.32 -24.68
N LEU A 22 -6.84 -4.24 -25.07
CA LEU A 22 -6.57 -5.49 -24.32
C LEU A 22 -5.47 -5.35 -23.26
N ALA A 23 -4.79 -4.20 -23.22
CA ALA A 23 -3.92 -3.81 -22.11
C ALA A 23 -4.68 -2.78 -21.26
N ALA A 24 -5.77 -3.19 -20.61
CA ALA A 24 -6.24 -2.43 -19.47
C ALA A 24 -5.12 -2.51 -18.43
N PRO A 25 -4.50 -1.39 -18.03
CA PRO A 25 -3.47 -1.44 -16.99
C PRO A 25 -4.12 -2.07 -15.75
N ALA A 26 -3.39 -2.98 -15.08
CA ALA A 26 -3.60 -3.09 -13.64
C ALA A 26 -3.48 -1.66 -13.12
N HIS A 27 -4.55 -1.12 -12.53
CA HIS A 27 -4.49 0.23 -11.99
C HIS A 27 -3.48 0.16 -10.84
N ALA A 28 -2.24 0.55 -11.14
CA ALA A 28 -1.30 0.98 -10.12
C ALA A 28 -1.96 2.19 -9.49
N ASP A 29 -2.29 2.06 -8.21
CA ASP A 29 -2.90 3.09 -7.41
C ASP A 29 -1.91 3.43 -6.30
N VAL A 30 -1.78 4.70 -5.98
CA VAL A 30 -0.93 5.14 -4.88
C VAL A 30 -1.84 5.57 -3.76
N ALA A 31 -1.81 4.85 -2.64
CA ALA A 31 -2.44 5.33 -1.42
C ALA A 31 -1.52 6.40 -0.81
N SER A 32 -1.84 7.67 -1.09
CA SER A 32 -1.08 8.88 -0.74
C SER A 32 -1.71 9.68 0.40
N PHE A 33 -2.91 9.29 0.85
CA PHE A 33 -3.68 9.92 1.91
C PHE A 33 -4.04 11.40 1.70
N ASP A 34 -3.65 12.03 0.58
CA ASP A 34 -3.83 13.44 0.28
C ASP A 34 -5.30 13.88 0.17
N SER A 35 -6.20 12.93 -0.07
CA SER A 35 -7.65 13.18 -0.08
C SER A 35 -8.27 13.20 1.32
N LEU A 36 -7.53 12.77 2.34
CA LEU A 36 -7.99 12.69 3.73
C LEU A 36 -7.73 14.01 4.47
N ALA A 37 -8.66 14.40 5.33
CA ALA A 37 -8.43 15.49 6.27
C ALA A 37 -7.62 14.99 7.48
N PRO A 38 -6.89 15.88 8.19
CA PRO A 38 -6.25 15.51 9.44
C PRO A 38 -7.29 14.96 10.42
N MET A 39 -7.04 13.75 10.92
CA MET A 39 -8.01 13.00 11.72
C MET A 39 -7.33 11.95 12.56
N VAL A 40 -7.76 11.87 13.83
CA VAL A 40 -7.37 10.84 14.79
C VAL A 40 -8.19 9.57 14.56
N TYR A 41 -7.53 8.41 14.63
CA TYR A 41 -8.14 7.09 14.53
C TYR A 41 -7.85 6.24 15.78
N ASN A 42 -8.91 5.91 16.50
CA ASN A 42 -8.90 4.97 17.62
C ASN A 42 -8.75 3.52 17.13
N HIS A 43 -8.55 2.59 18.07
CA HIS A 43 -8.48 1.16 17.79
C HIS A 43 -9.70 0.67 17.01
N GLY A 44 -9.45 0.04 15.87
CA GLY A 44 -10.48 -0.56 15.01
C GLY A 44 -11.17 0.42 14.06
N GLU A 45 -10.93 1.73 14.19
CA GLU A 45 -11.43 2.71 13.23
C GLU A 45 -10.72 2.58 11.89
N GLN A 46 -11.44 2.93 10.82
CA GLN A 46 -11.02 2.67 9.45
C GLN A 46 -11.07 3.91 8.59
N PHE A 47 -10.18 3.93 7.61
CA PHE A 47 -10.20 4.86 6.49
C PHE A 47 -9.85 4.14 5.20
N HIS A 48 -10.11 4.80 4.07
CA HIS A 48 -9.97 4.23 2.75
C HIS A 48 -9.17 5.16 1.85
N ASP A 49 -8.22 4.59 1.12
CA ASP A 49 -7.43 5.29 0.11
C ASP A 49 -6.78 4.28 -0.84
N GLY A 50 -6.51 4.67 -2.09
CA GLY A 50 -5.85 3.79 -3.08
C GLY A 50 -6.56 2.44 -3.32
N GLY A 51 -7.89 2.37 -3.12
CA GLY A 51 -8.66 1.12 -3.20
C GLY A 51 -8.43 0.13 -2.04
N LEU A 52 -7.75 0.57 -0.97
CA LEU A 52 -7.47 -0.19 0.24
C LEU A 52 -8.35 0.28 1.40
N THR A 53 -8.45 -0.59 2.40
CA THR A 53 -9.00 -0.28 3.72
C THR A 53 -7.88 -0.40 4.75
N PHE A 54 -7.70 0.68 5.49
CA PHE A 54 -6.74 0.80 6.58
C PHE A 54 -7.50 0.73 7.90
N THR A 55 -7.01 -0.05 8.87
CA THR A 55 -7.58 -0.15 10.21
C THR A 55 -6.53 0.19 11.25
N SER A 56 -6.76 1.26 12.00
CA SER A 56 -5.87 1.72 13.08
C SER A 56 -5.89 0.73 14.25
N ARG A 57 -4.73 0.43 14.85
CA ARG A 57 -4.60 -0.46 16.00
C ARG A 57 -3.70 0.15 17.05
N ILE A 58 -4.16 0.17 18.30
CA ILE A 58 -3.29 0.36 19.47
C ILE A 58 -2.26 -0.77 19.58
N SER A 59 -1.21 -0.56 20.40
CA SER A 59 -0.18 -1.55 20.69
C SER A 59 -0.72 -2.95 20.96
N ALA A 60 -0.08 -3.97 20.37
CA ALA A 60 -0.41 -5.37 20.64
C ALA A 60 -0.23 -5.73 22.12
N TYR A 61 0.74 -5.11 22.80
CA TYR A 61 0.91 -5.26 24.25
C TYR A 61 -0.29 -4.72 25.01
N VAL A 62 -0.76 -3.51 24.69
CA VAL A 62 -1.93 -2.89 25.33
C VAL A 62 -3.18 -3.75 25.12
N GLN A 63 -3.38 -4.26 23.91
CA GLN A 63 -4.48 -5.20 23.61
C GLN A 63 -4.40 -6.48 24.46
N SER A 64 -3.19 -7.00 24.69
CA SER A 64 -2.99 -8.21 25.52
C SER A 64 -3.41 -8.02 26.98
N LEU A 65 -3.48 -6.78 27.46
CA LEU A 65 -4.00 -6.42 28.78
C LEU A 65 -5.54 -6.34 28.82
N GLY A 66 -6.23 -6.63 27.71
CA GLY A 66 -7.69 -6.58 27.61
C GLY A 66 -8.24 -5.18 27.27
N VAL A 67 -7.37 -4.24 26.89
CA VAL A 67 -7.79 -2.91 26.44
C VAL A 67 -8.26 -3.01 24.99
N VAL A 68 -9.47 -2.49 24.72
CA VAL A 68 -10.14 -2.59 23.42
C VAL A 68 -10.35 -1.25 22.73
N ASP A 69 -9.86 -0.16 23.33
CA ASP A 69 -10.01 1.20 22.85
C ASP A 69 -8.77 2.04 23.17
N GLY A 70 -8.55 3.11 22.40
CA GLY A 70 -7.42 4.02 22.53
C GLY A 70 -6.88 4.50 21.18
N LEU A 71 -6.02 5.52 21.22
CA LEU A 71 -5.39 6.10 20.04
C LEU A 71 -4.42 5.11 19.38
N GLY A 72 -4.71 4.68 18.15
CA GLY A 72 -3.80 3.86 17.35
C GLY A 72 -3.03 4.64 16.30
N GLY A 73 -3.62 5.73 15.79
CA GLY A 73 -3.11 6.42 14.61
C GLY A 73 -3.70 7.80 14.39
N GLU A 74 -3.06 8.59 13.54
CA GLU A 74 -3.59 9.87 13.06
C GLU A 74 -3.15 10.12 11.62
N ILE A 75 -4.00 10.76 10.84
CA ILE A 75 -3.60 11.37 9.57
C ILE A 75 -3.10 12.78 9.85
N LEU A 76 -1.85 13.04 9.51
CA LEU A 76 -1.15 14.31 9.74
C LEU A 76 -0.81 15.00 8.43
N SER A 77 -0.62 16.31 8.47
CA SER A 77 -0.15 17.10 7.33
C SER A 77 1.32 17.43 7.48
N GLY A 78 2.15 16.97 6.55
CA GLY A 78 3.59 17.31 6.51
C GLY A 78 3.87 18.75 6.12
N SER A 79 2.93 19.40 5.44
CA SER A 79 2.98 20.86 5.19
C SER A 79 2.81 21.70 6.46
N ASN A 80 2.33 21.12 7.57
CA ASN A 80 2.22 21.79 8.85
C ASN A 80 3.26 21.23 9.83
N PRO A 81 4.33 21.97 10.15
CA PRO A 81 5.38 21.51 11.06
C PRO A 81 4.89 21.32 12.51
N ASN A 82 3.69 21.82 12.85
CA ASN A 82 3.08 21.64 14.17
C ASN A 82 2.06 20.49 14.19
N SER A 83 1.97 19.66 13.15
CA SER A 83 0.94 18.63 13.03
C SER A 83 1.06 17.54 14.12
N CYS A 84 2.27 17.22 14.55
CA CYS A 84 2.54 16.23 15.61
C CYS A 84 2.41 16.82 17.04
N GLY A 85 2.05 18.10 17.16
CA GLY A 85 1.98 18.80 18.45
C GLY A 85 3.32 19.38 18.90
N ALA A 86 3.37 19.85 20.16
CA ALA A 86 4.49 20.66 20.66
C ALA A 86 5.68 19.84 21.21
N VAL A 87 5.49 18.54 21.46
CA VAL A 87 6.49 17.68 22.13
C VAL A 87 7.14 16.71 21.14
N ILE A 88 6.35 16.22 20.20
CA ILE A 88 6.71 15.18 19.24
C ILE A 88 7.47 15.82 18.08
N ASP A 89 8.55 15.17 17.67
CA ASP A 89 9.32 15.62 16.52
C ASP A 89 8.66 15.15 15.23
N CYS A 90 8.12 16.07 14.42
CA CYS A 90 7.54 15.68 13.14
C CYS A 90 8.62 15.23 12.15
N PRO A 91 8.35 14.17 11.37
CA PRO A 91 9.27 13.76 10.33
C PRO A 91 9.35 14.82 9.22
N SER A 92 10.53 15.01 8.66
CA SER A 92 10.79 15.91 7.55
C SER A 92 10.80 15.17 6.21
N GLY A 93 10.94 15.95 5.12
CA GLY A 93 11.00 15.39 3.77
C GLY A 93 9.65 14.93 3.23
N ASN A 94 8.53 15.26 3.89
CA ASN A 94 7.20 15.06 3.34
C ASN A 94 6.30 16.29 3.50
N SER A 95 5.65 16.71 2.41
CA SER A 95 4.70 17.85 2.42
C SER A 95 3.24 17.42 2.22
N SER A 96 2.97 16.16 1.87
CA SER A 96 1.62 15.59 1.72
C SER A 96 1.00 15.23 3.07
N MET A 97 -0.22 14.69 3.01
CA MET A 97 -0.83 13.99 4.13
C MET A 97 -0.14 12.65 4.35
N TYR A 98 0.00 12.20 5.58
CA TYR A 98 0.58 10.88 5.90
C TYR A 98 -0.10 10.25 7.10
N TYR A 99 -0.03 8.93 7.20
CA TYR A 99 -0.47 8.22 8.40
C TYR A 99 0.66 8.12 9.42
N ALA A 100 0.38 8.50 10.67
CA ALA A 100 1.24 8.34 11.82
C ALA A 100 0.66 7.27 12.75
N GLY A 101 1.39 6.17 12.95
CA GLY A 101 1.12 5.16 13.97
C GLY A 101 1.74 5.56 15.30
N TRP A 102 0.93 5.56 16.36
CA TRP A 102 1.31 6.05 17.68
C TRP A 102 1.47 4.93 18.70
N ASN A 103 2.33 5.13 19.71
CA ASN A 103 2.40 4.31 20.92
C ASN A 103 2.54 2.80 20.67
N ASP A 104 3.52 2.40 19.85
CA ASP A 104 3.73 1.01 19.39
C ASP A 104 2.55 0.41 18.61
N GLY A 105 1.64 1.26 18.13
CA GLY A 105 0.50 0.87 17.33
C GLY A 105 0.87 0.22 16.00
N SER A 106 -0.17 -0.17 15.26
CA SER A 106 0.00 -0.73 13.93
C SER A 106 -1.16 -0.33 13.02
N LEU A 107 -0.99 -0.58 11.73
CA LEU A 107 -2.00 -0.33 10.71
C LEU A 107 -2.25 -1.63 9.94
N ASP A 108 -3.47 -2.15 10.02
CA ASP A 108 -3.87 -3.26 9.16
C ASP A 108 -4.32 -2.72 7.81
N VAL A 109 -3.82 -3.32 6.74
CA VAL A 109 -4.10 -2.98 5.36
C VAL A 109 -4.76 -4.16 4.67
N THR A 110 -5.95 -3.94 4.15
CA THR A 110 -6.71 -4.94 3.40
C THR A 110 -7.30 -4.34 2.14
N ARG A 111 -7.74 -5.19 1.22
CA ARG A 111 -8.49 -4.76 0.06
C ARG A 111 -9.87 -5.42 0.05
N PRO A 112 -10.96 -4.65 0.12
CA PRO A 112 -12.31 -5.21 0.04
C PRO A 112 -12.50 -6.07 -1.21
N GLY A 113 -12.86 -7.33 -1.02
CA GLY A 113 -13.23 -8.25 -2.10
C GLY A 113 -12.10 -8.69 -3.04
N GLY A 114 -10.83 -8.49 -2.67
CA GLY A 114 -9.73 -8.90 -3.55
C GLY A 114 -8.35 -8.92 -2.91
N LEU A 115 -7.35 -9.07 -3.77
CA LEU A 115 -5.93 -9.10 -3.44
C LEU A 115 -5.26 -7.81 -3.92
N TYR A 116 -4.07 -7.51 -3.41
CA TYR A 116 -3.25 -6.40 -3.88
C TYR A 116 -1.77 -6.79 -3.79
N SER A 117 -0.90 -6.14 -4.54
CA SER A 117 0.54 -6.18 -4.30
C SER A 117 1.03 -4.81 -3.85
N LEU A 118 2.16 -4.78 -3.15
CA LEU A 118 2.82 -3.56 -2.70
C LEU A 118 4.23 -3.54 -3.31
N HIS A 119 4.58 -2.48 -4.03
CA HIS A 119 5.89 -2.36 -4.67
C HIS A 119 6.81 -1.43 -3.89
N SER A 120 6.27 -0.34 -3.35
CA SER A 120 7.03 0.59 -2.52
C SER A 120 6.12 1.31 -1.55
N LEU A 121 6.73 1.93 -0.55
CA LEU A 121 6.10 2.93 0.30
C LEU A 121 7.13 3.95 0.75
N ARG A 122 6.66 5.12 1.19
CA ARG A 122 7.47 6.07 1.95
C ARG A 122 7.20 5.89 3.43
N PHE A 123 8.24 6.04 4.22
CA PHE A 123 8.15 5.85 5.67
C PHE A 123 9.20 6.65 6.41
N SER A 124 8.92 6.95 7.67
CA SER A 124 9.82 7.61 8.60
C SER A 124 9.61 7.11 10.02
N PHE A 125 10.65 7.22 10.84
CA PHE A 125 10.46 7.30 12.28
C PHE A 125 10.00 8.72 12.64
N PHE A 126 9.37 8.89 13.79
CA PHE A 126 9.23 10.21 14.38
C PHE A 126 9.32 10.10 15.89
N ALA A 127 10.16 10.93 16.52
CA ALA A 127 10.55 10.71 17.90
C ALA A 127 9.42 11.12 18.87
N PRO A 128 9.17 10.34 19.94
CA PRO A 128 8.21 10.70 20.99
C PRO A 128 8.56 12.00 21.73
N VAL A 129 9.79 12.47 21.58
CA VAL A 129 10.25 13.77 22.06
C VAL A 129 11.35 14.29 21.13
N GLY A 130 11.30 15.57 20.80
CA GLY A 130 12.32 16.22 19.97
C GLY A 130 13.70 16.32 20.63
N GLY A 131 14.71 16.63 19.79
CA GLY A 131 16.09 16.79 20.22
C GLY A 131 16.86 15.47 20.42
N GLN A 132 16.38 14.37 19.84
CA GLN A 132 17.11 13.11 19.84
C GLN A 132 18.41 13.25 19.01
N PRO A 133 19.53 12.64 19.45
CA PRO A 133 20.74 12.57 18.64
C PRO A 133 20.52 11.87 17.30
N ASP A 134 21.31 12.20 16.28
CA ASP A 134 21.26 11.45 15.02
C ASP A 134 21.69 9.99 15.24
N GLY A 135 20.96 9.07 14.61
CA GLY A 135 21.14 7.65 14.83
C GLY A 135 20.07 6.78 14.17
N SER A 136 20.30 5.48 14.23
CA SER A 136 19.33 4.48 13.78
C SER A 136 18.55 3.95 14.98
N TYR A 137 17.24 4.24 15.02
CA TYR A 137 16.41 3.99 16.19
C TYR A 137 15.58 2.72 16.09
N GLY A 138 15.37 2.19 14.88
CA GLY A 138 14.48 1.07 14.69
C GLY A 138 14.18 0.74 13.24
N GLN A 139 13.15 -0.07 13.06
CA GLN A 139 12.71 -0.54 11.75
C GLN A 139 11.20 -0.38 11.58
N LEU A 140 10.78 -0.11 10.34
CA LEU A 140 9.44 -0.44 9.90
C LEU A 140 9.34 -1.93 9.61
N VAL A 141 8.26 -2.56 10.05
CA VAL A 141 8.01 -3.99 9.90
C VAL A 141 6.72 -4.18 9.11
N LEU A 142 6.81 -4.95 8.03
CA LEU A 142 5.67 -5.40 7.24
C LEU A 142 5.43 -6.89 7.53
N ASN A 143 4.25 -7.21 8.06
CA ASN A 143 3.80 -8.57 8.27
C ASN A 143 2.64 -8.86 7.32
N ALA A 144 2.90 -9.57 6.22
CA ALA A 144 1.92 -9.82 5.18
C ALA A 144 1.41 -11.26 5.20
N ILE A 145 0.11 -11.43 4.92
CA ILE A 145 -0.51 -12.71 4.61
C ILE A 145 -0.80 -12.74 3.12
N THR A 146 -0.20 -13.69 2.42
CA THR A 146 -0.35 -13.83 0.97
C THR A 146 -1.65 -14.55 0.59
N ALA A 147 -1.95 -14.59 -0.70
CA ALA A 147 -3.15 -15.20 -1.26
C ALA A 147 -3.29 -16.70 -0.94
N ASP A 148 -2.17 -17.41 -0.78
CA ASP A 148 -2.16 -18.83 -0.40
C ASP A 148 -2.24 -19.06 1.12
N GLY A 149 -2.24 -17.99 1.92
CA GLY A 149 -2.29 -18.02 3.38
C GLY A 149 -0.92 -18.00 4.06
N SER A 150 0.19 -18.01 3.32
CA SER A 150 1.54 -17.92 3.88
C SER A 150 1.81 -16.56 4.50
N SER A 151 2.54 -16.55 5.61
CA SER A 151 3.02 -15.32 6.26
C SER A 151 4.41 -14.95 5.77
N VAL A 152 4.60 -13.69 5.37
CA VAL A 152 5.88 -13.15 4.90
C VAL A 152 6.17 -11.87 5.65
N GLN A 153 7.39 -11.75 6.17
CA GLN A 153 7.86 -10.54 6.85
C GLN A 153 8.93 -9.82 6.02
N ARG A 154 8.89 -8.49 6.05
CA ARG A 154 9.95 -7.61 5.59
C ARG A 154 10.23 -6.53 6.63
N ARG A 155 11.47 -6.05 6.68
CA ARG A 155 11.88 -4.96 7.57
C ARG A 155 12.79 -4.00 6.84
N ALA A 156 12.70 -2.72 7.17
CA ALA A 156 13.64 -1.70 6.74
C ALA A 156 13.93 -0.75 7.89
N ASP A 157 15.21 -0.43 8.04
CA ASP A 157 15.68 0.56 9.01
C ASP A 157 15.10 1.93 8.66
N PHE A 158 14.70 2.68 9.67
CA PHE A 158 14.34 4.07 9.47
C PHE A 158 15.55 4.88 8.98
N ALA A 159 15.30 5.86 8.11
CA ALA A 159 16.33 6.82 7.76
C ALA A 159 16.72 7.66 8.98
N GLY A 160 17.92 8.25 8.90
CA GLY A 160 18.41 9.17 9.93
C GLY A 160 17.70 10.52 9.90
N GLN A 161 18.36 11.49 10.52
CA GLN A 161 17.84 12.86 10.63
C GLN A 161 18.38 13.78 9.52
N ASP A 162 17.64 14.85 9.23
CA ASP A 162 18.13 15.95 8.41
C ASP A 162 19.07 16.88 9.20
N ALA A 163 19.51 17.97 8.55
CA ALA A 163 20.42 18.94 9.16
C ALA A 163 19.83 19.68 10.37
N ASP A 164 18.51 19.69 10.52
CA ASP A 164 17.78 20.32 11.62
C ASP A 164 17.44 19.31 12.73
N GLY A 165 17.80 18.02 12.55
CA GLY A 165 17.59 16.96 13.52
C GLY A 165 16.24 16.25 13.40
N HIS A 166 15.49 16.48 12.31
CA HIS A 166 14.21 15.83 12.08
C HIS A 166 14.38 14.51 11.33
N PHE A 167 13.72 13.44 11.78
CA PHE A 167 13.75 12.16 11.06
C PHE A 167 13.16 12.29 9.67
N MET A 168 13.86 11.74 8.68
CA MET A 168 13.50 11.92 7.28
C MET A 168 12.60 10.81 6.76
N PHE A 169 11.57 11.18 5.99
CA PHE A 169 10.93 10.22 5.11
C PHE A 169 11.91 9.65 4.09
N SER A 170 11.88 8.34 3.92
CA SER A 170 12.62 7.61 2.89
C SER A 170 11.68 6.70 2.10
N THR A 171 12.06 6.41 0.86
CA THR A 171 11.31 5.47 0.01
C THR A 171 11.91 4.08 0.15
N TRP A 172 11.08 3.12 0.54
CA TRP A 172 11.42 1.71 0.50
C TRP A 172 10.86 1.07 -0.77
N ASN A 173 11.75 0.76 -1.71
CA ASN A 173 11.43 -0.09 -2.85
C ASN A 173 11.55 -1.55 -2.42
N LEU A 174 10.45 -2.29 -2.48
CA LEU A 174 10.41 -3.70 -2.09
C LEU A 174 11.08 -4.56 -3.17
N ASP A 175 11.76 -5.62 -2.71
CA ASP A 175 12.37 -6.58 -3.61
C ASP A 175 11.33 -7.26 -4.50
N GLY A 176 11.76 -7.74 -5.69
CA GLY A 176 10.87 -8.37 -6.66
C GLY A 176 10.12 -9.59 -6.10
N ASP A 177 10.72 -10.30 -5.14
CA ASP A 177 10.09 -11.47 -4.51
C ASP A 177 8.90 -11.08 -3.66
N PHE A 178 8.97 -9.96 -2.92
CA PHE A 178 7.85 -9.43 -2.15
C PHE A 178 6.87 -8.66 -3.04
N ALA A 179 7.37 -7.81 -3.93
CA ALA A 179 6.57 -6.98 -4.83
C ALA A 179 5.69 -7.82 -5.78
N GLY A 180 6.12 -9.04 -6.11
CA GLY A 180 5.34 -10.01 -6.88
C GLY A 180 4.24 -10.75 -6.09
N LEU A 181 4.20 -10.61 -4.76
CA LEU A 181 3.22 -11.32 -3.94
C LEU A 181 1.83 -10.71 -4.09
N GLN A 182 0.83 -11.59 -4.16
CA GLN A 182 -0.56 -11.20 -3.99
C GLN A 182 -0.92 -11.28 -2.52
N LEU A 183 -1.21 -10.15 -1.92
CA LEU A 183 -1.49 -9.97 -0.50
C LEU A 183 -2.99 -10.01 -0.24
N ARG A 184 -3.37 -10.76 0.80
CA ARG A 184 -4.71 -10.76 1.38
C ARG A 184 -4.82 -9.68 2.46
N SER A 185 -3.79 -9.56 3.28
CA SER A 185 -3.70 -8.54 4.33
C SER A 185 -2.24 -8.25 4.65
N MET A 186 -1.99 -7.09 5.23
CA MET A 186 -0.70 -6.70 5.76
C MET A 186 -0.90 -5.93 7.06
N ASN A 187 -0.05 -6.16 8.05
CA ASN A 187 0.07 -5.32 9.23
C ASN A 187 1.38 -4.56 9.14
N ILE A 188 1.31 -3.23 9.25
CA ILE A 188 2.45 -2.32 9.27
C ILE A 188 2.65 -1.87 10.71
N SER A 189 3.85 -2.06 11.24
CA SER A 189 4.22 -1.59 12.59
C SER A 189 5.68 -1.13 12.61
N ALA A 190 6.12 -0.67 13.77
CA ALA A 190 7.51 -0.31 14.02
C ALA A 190 8.09 -1.10 15.18
N CYS A 191 9.41 -1.20 15.21
CA CYS A 191 10.14 -1.70 16.38
C CYS A 191 11.37 -0.82 16.62
N LEU A 192 11.84 -0.78 17.86
CA LEU A 192 13.02 -0.02 18.25
C LEU A 192 14.21 -0.94 18.52
N PHE A 193 15.41 -0.48 18.16
CA PHE A 193 16.65 -1.22 18.39
C PHE A 193 17.09 -1.17 19.85
N ASP A 194 17.49 -2.31 20.40
CA ASP A 194 18.02 -2.43 21.77
C ASP A 194 19.53 -2.12 21.89
N GLY A 195 20.20 -1.82 20.77
CA GLY A 195 21.65 -1.64 20.70
C GLY A 195 22.47 -2.94 20.75
N LEU A 196 21.82 -4.11 20.87
CA LEU A 196 22.42 -5.45 20.90
C LEU A 196 22.02 -6.31 19.68
N GLY A 197 21.31 -5.71 18.72
CA GLY A 197 20.85 -6.35 17.48
C GLY A 197 19.42 -6.86 17.54
N GLY A 198 18.70 -6.64 18.64
CA GLY A 198 17.27 -6.89 18.75
C GLY A 198 16.44 -5.69 18.28
N CYS A 199 15.20 -5.96 17.84
CA CYS A 199 14.22 -4.93 17.48
C CYS A 199 12.86 -5.29 18.11
N PHE A 200 12.34 -4.40 18.96
CA PHE A 200 11.17 -4.67 19.80
C PHE A 200 10.06 -3.64 19.57
N ASN A 201 8.84 -4.12 19.31
CA ASN A 201 7.61 -3.31 19.35
C ASN A 201 7.08 -3.43 20.80
N MET A 202 7.08 -2.31 21.53
CA MET A 202 7.05 -2.25 23.00
C MET A 202 8.31 -2.81 23.66
N ALA A 203 9.09 -1.94 24.29
CA ALA A 203 10.29 -2.29 25.03
C ALA A 203 10.28 -1.64 26.42
N ASP A 204 10.73 -2.36 27.46
CA ASP A 204 10.75 -1.84 28.83
C ASP A 204 11.56 -0.54 28.97
N TRP A 205 12.57 -0.36 28.12
CA TRP A 205 13.46 0.81 28.11
C TRP A 205 12.91 1.99 27.29
N ALA A 206 11.90 1.77 26.44
CA ALA A 206 11.24 2.79 25.64
C ALA A 206 9.78 2.40 25.39
N PRO A 207 8.93 2.41 26.43
CA PRO A 207 7.54 2.04 26.31
C PRO A 207 6.79 3.06 25.43
N TYR A 208 5.94 2.58 24.51
CA TYR A 208 5.11 3.43 23.64
C TYR A 208 5.90 4.34 22.70
N ALA A 209 7.13 3.95 22.36
CA ALA A 209 8.04 4.79 21.59
C ALA A 209 8.25 4.32 20.14
N ALA A 210 7.77 3.14 19.75
CA ALA A 210 7.85 2.63 18.38
C ALA A 210 6.78 3.28 17.49
N GLN A 211 6.94 4.60 17.27
CA GLN A 211 6.09 5.39 16.39
C GLN A 211 6.61 5.32 14.95
N PHE A 212 5.72 5.47 13.98
CA PHE A 212 6.11 5.49 12.57
C PHE A 212 5.18 6.32 11.73
N ALA A 213 5.71 6.89 10.66
CA ALA A 213 4.93 7.53 9.62
C ALA A 213 5.03 6.71 8.32
N ILE A 214 3.93 6.61 7.57
CA ILE A 214 3.90 6.05 6.22
C ILE A 214 3.11 6.93 5.26
N ASP A 215 3.50 6.89 4.00
CA ASP A 215 2.86 7.58 2.90
C ASP A 215 3.16 6.89 1.55
N ASP A 216 2.48 7.28 0.48
CA ASP A 216 2.74 6.89 -0.91
C ASP A 216 2.92 5.36 -1.10
N LEU A 217 1.96 4.56 -0.64
CA LEU A 217 1.98 3.11 -0.87
C LEU A 217 1.65 2.84 -2.33
N ASP A 218 2.66 2.49 -3.13
CA ASP A 218 2.50 2.06 -4.53
C ASP A 218 1.96 0.64 -4.55
N VAL A 219 0.66 0.52 -4.82
CA VAL A 219 -0.04 -0.76 -4.86
C VAL A 219 -0.55 -1.08 -6.24
N ALA A 220 -0.45 -2.35 -6.61
CA ALA A 220 -1.15 -2.86 -7.77
C ALA A 220 -2.34 -3.71 -7.39
N VAL A 221 -3.41 -3.45 -8.12
CA VAL A 221 -4.72 -4.03 -7.97
C VAL A 221 -4.99 -4.97 -9.14
N PRO A 222 -5.19 -6.28 -8.91
CA PRO A 222 -5.70 -7.16 -9.96
C PRO A 222 -7.05 -6.63 -10.45
N LEU A 223 -7.21 -6.52 -11.77
CA LEU A 223 -8.46 -6.07 -12.37
C LEU A 223 -9.63 -6.94 -11.85
N PRO A 224 -10.79 -6.33 -11.52
CA PRO A 224 -12.00 -7.12 -11.33
C PRO A 224 -12.24 -7.98 -12.58
N GLY A 225 -12.89 -9.14 -12.45
CA GLY A 225 -13.01 -10.19 -13.48
C GLY A 225 -13.64 -9.84 -14.84
N THR A 226 -13.69 -8.56 -15.21
CA THR A 226 -14.04 -8.03 -16.53
C THR A 226 -13.14 -8.59 -17.63
N ALA A 227 -11.86 -8.86 -17.39
CA ALA A 227 -10.98 -9.45 -18.40
C ALA A 227 -11.44 -10.86 -18.82
N PRO A 228 -11.69 -11.82 -17.90
CA PRO A 228 -12.32 -13.10 -18.23
C PRO A 228 -13.69 -12.96 -18.91
N LEU A 229 -14.56 -12.06 -18.43
CA LEU A 229 -15.90 -11.86 -19.00
C LEU A 229 -15.85 -11.26 -20.41
N LEU A 230 -14.91 -10.36 -20.67
CA LEU A 230 -14.65 -9.79 -21.98
C LEU A 230 -14.09 -10.84 -22.94
N LEU A 231 -13.15 -11.67 -22.48
CA LEU A 231 -12.64 -12.81 -23.25
C LEU A 231 -13.76 -13.81 -23.57
N LEU A 232 -14.66 -14.07 -22.62
CA LEU A 232 -15.84 -14.90 -22.83
C LEU A 232 -16.79 -14.28 -23.86
N GLY A 233 -17.01 -12.96 -23.79
CA GLY A 233 -17.79 -12.20 -24.77
C GLY A 233 -17.19 -12.27 -26.18
N LEU A 234 -15.87 -12.09 -26.31
CA LEU A 234 -15.13 -12.20 -27.57
C LEU A 234 -15.17 -13.64 -28.12
N ALA A 235 -15.05 -14.64 -27.26
CA ALA A 235 -15.19 -16.04 -27.64
C ALA A 235 -16.61 -16.34 -28.17
N GLY A 236 -17.65 -15.77 -27.54
CA GLY A 236 -19.03 -15.84 -28.02
C GLY A 236 -19.23 -15.20 -29.40
N LEU A 237 -18.65 -14.03 -29.64
CA LEU A 237 -18.66 -13.35 -30.95
C LEU A 237 -17.92 -14.16 -32.03
N ALA A 238 -16.77 -14.75 -31.70
CA ALA A 238 -16.03 -15.61 -32.63
C ALA A 238 -16.81 -16.90 -32.97
N ALA A 239 -17.47 -17.51 -31.99
CA ALA A 239 -18.29 -18.71 -32.18
C ALA A 239 -19.50 -18.45 -33.09
N THR A 240 -20.18 -17.31 -32.92
CA THR A 240 -21.33 -16.93 -33.77
C THR A 240 -20.90 -16.62 -35.21
N ARG A 241 -19.73 -16.01 -35.43
CA ARG A 241 -19.18 -15.78 -36.77
C ARG A 241 -18.88 -17.09 -37.51
N ARG A 242 -18.35 -18.11 -36.82
CA ARG A 242 -18.12 -19.44 -37.43
C ARG A 242 -19.41 -20.13 -37.86
N ARG A 243 -20.52 -19.94 -37.13
CA ARG A 243 -21.82 -20.53 -37.49
C ARG A 243 -22.49 -19.86 -38.71
N ARG A 244 -22.09 -18.62 -39.05
CA ARG A 244 -22.60 -17.89 -40.21
C ARG A 244 -21.75 -18.08 -41.48
N ALA A 245 -20.65 -18.83 -41.42
CA ALA A 245 -19.89 -19.19 -42.62
C ALA A 245 -20.69 -20.24 -43.42
N PRO A 246 -21.06 -19.95 -44.69
CA PRO A 246 -21.78 -20.91 -45.52
C PRO A 246 -20.88 -22.12 -45.79
N ARG A 247 -21.44 -23.33 -45.67
CA ARG A 247 -20.80 -24.56 -46.14
C ARG A 247 -20.62 -24.43 -47.66
N ALA A 248 -19.37 -24.42 -48.12
CA ALA A 248 -19.02 -24.63 -49.51
C ALA A 248 -19.22 -26.11 -49.88
#